data_AF-A0A550GRK7-F1
#
_entry.id   AF-A0A550GRK7-F1
#
_cell.length_a   1.000
_cell.length_b   1.000
_cell.length_c   1.000
_cell.angle_alpha   90.00
_cell.angle_beta   90.00
_cell.angle_gamma   90.00
#
_symmetry.space_group_name_H-M   'P 1'
#
loop_
_entity.id
_entity.type
_entity.pdbx_description
1 polymer ?
#
loop_
_entity_poly.entity_id
_entity_poly.type
_entity_poly.pdbx_seq_one_letter_code
_entity_poly.pdbx_strand_id
1 'polypeptide(L)'
;MDQASEQRARVAREAARLLYSGTFEEYKHAKESAARSLGVPSIPSNYEVAIELDHIAEEYEGEERERLLKNMRERALSIMKDLGDYHPILTGSVWRGTARKGSDVDINVYSSKPEDVESLLVKKGYNVVSSEEVRL
;
A
#
# COMPACT_ATOMS: atom_id res chain seq x y z
N MET A 1 -1.84 31.59 -0.82
CA MET A 1 -1.09 30.32 -0.69
C MET A 1 0.28 30.55 -1.31
N ASP A 2 1.35 30.03 -0.71
CA ASP A 2 2.72 30.18 -1.23
C ASP A 2 2.92 29.34 -2.52
N GLN A 3 3.70 29.84 -3.47
CA GLN A 3 3.94 29.23 -4.79
C GLN A 3 4.52 27.80 -4.65
N ALA A 4 5.38 27.58 -3.65
CA ALA A 4 5.94 26.26 -3.38
C ALA A 4 4.88 25.26 -2.88
N SER A 5 3.82 25.73 -2.22
CA SER A 5 2.69 24.92 -1.76
C SER A 5 1.80 24.48 -2.92
N GLU A 6 1.57 25.36 -3.90
CA GLU A 6 0.79 25.04 -5.09
C GLU A 6 1.52 24.03 -5.99
N GLN A 7 2.82 24.22 -6.17
CA GLN A 7 3.67 23.23 -6.87
C GLN A 7 3.64 21.87 -6.18
N ARG A 8 3.74 21.84 -4.84
CA ARG A 8 3.69 20.60 -4.06
C ARG A 8 2.37 19.87 -4.22
N ALA A 9 1.25 20.58 -4.18
CA ALA A 9 -0.08 20.01 -4.39
C ALA A 9 -0.23 19.40 -5.79
N ARG A 10 0.29 20.06 -6.84
CA ARG A 10 0.30 19.51 -8.20
C ARG A 10 1.12 18.22 -8.30
N VAL A 11 2.29 18.17 -7.65
CA VAL A 11 3.11 16.96 -7.60
C VAL A 11 2.41 15.85 -6.81
N ALA A 12 1.73 16.17 -5.71
CA ALA A 12 0.98 15.20 -4.93
C ALA A 12 -0.12 14.53 -5.77
N ARG A 13 -0.89 15.34 -6.52
CA ARG A 13 -1.94 14.84 -7.41
C ARG A 13 -1.39 13.98 -8.54
N GLU A 14 -0.30 14.39 -9.17
CA GLU A 14 0.30 13.61 -10.26
C GLU A 14 0.90 12.30 -9.74
N ALA A 15 1.58 12.32 -8.60
CA ALA A 15 2.08 11.11 -7.95
C ALA A 15 0.94 10.16 -7.59
N ALA A 16 -0.19 10.68 -7.10
CA ALA A 16 -1.39 9.90 -6.83
C ALA A 16 -1.96 9.26 -8.09
N ARG A 17 -2.07 9.99 -9.21
CA ARG A 17 -2.48 9.41 -10.51
C ARG A 17 -1.58 8.26 -10.94
N LEU A 18 -0.27 8.42 -10.82
CA LEU A 18 0.70 7.40 -11.20
C LEU A 18 0.63 6.12 -10.33
N LEU A 19 0.34 6.28 -9.04
CA LEU A 19 0.10 5.14 -8.14
C LEU A 19 -1.23 4.45 -8.48
N TYR A 20 -2.28 5.25 -8.69
CA TYR A 20 -3.61 4.79 -9.03
C TYR A 20 -3.62 3.97 -10.33
N SER A 21 -3.01 4.50 -11.41
CA SER A 21 -2.89 3.82 -12.70
C SER A 21 -1.99 2.58 -12.66
N GLY A 22 -1.17 2.46 -11.61
CA GLY A 22 -0.21 1.37 -11.47
C GLY A 22 1.07 1.55 -12.26
N THR A 23 1.37 2.76 -12.71
CA THR A 23 2.66 3.10 -13.28
C THR A 23 3.79 2.93 -12.25
N PHE A 24 3.50 3.20 -10.98
CA PHE A 24 4.40 2.92 -9.86
C PHE A 24 3.67 2.22 -8.72
N GLU A 25 4.41 1.40 -7.97
CA GLU A 25 3.93 0.76 -6.74
C GLU A 25 4.38 1.52 -5.49
N GLU A 26 5.51 2.20 -5.58
CA GLU A 26 6.14 2.93 -4.48
C GLU A 26 5.93 4.44 -4.56
N TYR A 27 5.58 5.05 -3.43
CA TYR A 27 5.41 6.51 -3.31
C TYR A 27 6.67 7.28 -3.68
N LYS A 28 7.84 6.76 -3.31
CA LYS A 28 9.11 7.44 -3.58
C LYS A 28 9.27 7.63 -5.09
N HIS A 29 9.20 6.53 -5.85
CA HIS A 29 9.32 6.56 -7.30
C HIS A 29 8.21 7.40 -7.96
N ALA A 30 6.97 7.29 -7.49
CA ALA A 30 5.86 8.09 -8.00
C ALA A 30 6.08 9.60 -7.81
N LYS A 31 6.51 10.03 -6.60
CA LYS A 31 6.77 11.45 -6.28
C LYS A 31 7.93 12.01 -7.08
N GLU A 32 9.03 11.27 -7.17
CA GLU A 32 10.18 11.68 -7.95
C GLU A 32 9.85 11.79 -9.44
N SER A 33 9.06 10.85 -9.98
CA SER A 33 8.60 10.89 -11.36
C SER A 33 7.67 12.09 -11.62
N ALA A 34 6.70 12.31 -10.72
CA ALA A 34 5.77 13.44 -10.80
C ALA A 34 6.49 14.80 -10.77
N ALA A 35 7.43 14.98 -9.84
CA ALA A 35 8.21 16.21 -9.73
C ALA A 35 9.06 16.47 -10.99
N ARG A 36 9.71 15.42 -11.52
CA ARG A 36 10.46 15.51 -12.78
C ARG A 36 9.56 15.88 -13.96
N SER A 37 8.42 15.22 -14.11
CA SER A 37 7.47 15.46 -15.21
C SER A 37 6.92 16.88 -15.20
N LEU A 38 6.67 17.43 -14.01
CA LEU A 38 6.16 18.78 -13.82
C LEU A 38 7.26 19.86 -13.82
N GLY A 39 8.54 19.48 -13.83
CA GLY A 39 9.67 20.41 -13.83
C GLY A 39 9.79 21.24 -12.55
N VAL A 40 9.33 20.71 -11.41
CA VAL A 40 9.34 21.42 -10.12
C VAL A 40 10.14 20.63 -9.07
N PRO A 41 10.90 21.30 -8.18
CA PRO A 41 11.71 20.62 -7.18
C PRO A 41 10.93 20.20 -5.93
N SER A 42 9.66 20.58 -5.82
CA SER A 42 8.85 20.38 -4.62
C SER A 42 8.39 18.93 -4.51
N ILE A 43 8.79 18.23 -3.44
CA ILE A 43 8.39 16.85 -3.17
C ILE A 43 7.36 16.82 -2.03
N PRO A 44 6.19 16.18 -2.24
CA PRO A 44 5.19 16.06 -1.19
C PRO A 44 5.54 14.97 -0.17
N SER A 45 4.89 15.04 0.99
CA SER A 45 4.80 13.95 1.94
C SER A 45 3.96 12.80 1.39
N ASN A 46 4.12 11.61 1.96
CA ASN A 46 3.25 10.48 1.60
C ASN A 46 1.79 10.74 2.00
N TYR A 47 1.57 11.54 3.05
CA TYR A 47 0.25 11.93 3.51
C TYR A 47 -0.48 12.80 2.47
N GLU A 48 0.19 13.82 1.93
CA GLU A 48 -0.38 14.67 0.86
C GLU A 48 -0.73 13.86 -0.40
N VAL A 49 0.13 12.90 -0.78
CA VAL A 49 -0.17 12.00 -1.91
C VAL A 49 -1.35 11.09 -1.59
N ALA A 50 -1.46 10.58 -0.36
CA ALA A 50 -2.58 9.73 0.06
C ALA A 50 -3.93 10.45 0.00
N ILE A 51 -3.99 11.73 0.39
CA ILE A 51 -5.21 12.54 0.25
C ILE A 51 -5.66 12.62 -1.22
N GLU A 52 -4.75 12.93 -2.14
CA GLU A 52 -5.09 13.00 -3.56
C GLU A 52 -5.45 11.64 -4.15
N LEU A 53 -4.87 10.56 -3.60
CA LEU A 53 -5.17 9.20 -3.99
C LEU A 53 -6.58 8.78 -3.58
N ASP A 54 -7.01 9.17 -2.38
CA ASP A 54 -8.40 8.99 -1.92
C ASP A 54 -9.38 9.77 -2.80
N HIS A 55 -9.05 11.02 -3.18
CA HIS A 55 -9.89 11.81 -4.10
C HIS A 55 -10.02 11.15 -5.49
N ILE A 56 -8.91 10.65 -6.05
CA ILE A 56 -8.92 9.94 -7.33
C ILE A 56 -9.72 8.63 -7.20
N ALA A 57 -9.57 7.90 -6.11
CA ALA A 57 -10.34 6.69 -5.85
C ALA A 57 -11.85 6.97 -5.86
N GLU A 58 -12.28 8.01 -5.15
CA GLU A 58 -13.68 8.43 -5.10
C GLU A 58 -14.22 8.81 -6.49
N GLU A 59 -13.42 9.46 -7.33
CA GLU A 59 -13.80 9.88 -8.68
C GLU A 59 -13.98 8.69 -9.65
N TYR A 60 -13.13 7.66 -9.54
CA TYR A 60 -13.01 6.63 -10.58
C TYR A 60 -13.58 5.25 -10.22
N GLU A 61 -13.72 4.91 -8.93
CA GLU A 61 -13.78 3.49 -8.54
C GLU A 61 -15.18 2.91 -8.29
N GLY A 62 -16.16 3.74 -7.98
CA GLY A 62 -17.54 3.30 -7.71
C GLY A 62 -17.67 2.17 -6.67
N GLU A 63 -18.81 1.48 -6.64
CA GLU A 63 -19.10 0.47 -5.61
C GLU A 63 -18.27 -0.83 -5.72
N GLU A 64 -17.76 -1.16 -6.91
CA GLU A 64 -17.13 -2.47 -7.14
C GLU A 64 -15.75 -2.58 -6.51
N ARG A 65 -14.97 -1.49 -6.53
CA ARG A 65 -13.68 -1.48 -5.83
C ARG A 65 -13.83 -1.40 -4.33
N GLU A 66 -14.81 -0.68 -3.82
CA GLU A 66 -15.09 -0.66 -2.39
C GLU A 66 -15.39 -2.09 -1.88
N ARG A 67 -16.19 -2.85 -2.64
CA ARG A 67 -16.44 -4.26 -2.36
C ARG A 67 -15.17 -5.10 -2.43
N LEU A 68 -14.32 -4.92 -3.44
CA LEU A 68 -13.03 -5.61 -3.54
C LEU A 68 -12.15 -5.33 -2.31
N LEU A 69 -11.95 -4.05 -1.99
CA LEU A 69 -11.10 -3.61 -0.90
C LEU A 69 -11.61 -4.12 0.45
N LYS A 70 -12.92 -4.06 0.67
CA LYS A 70 -13.57 -4.63 1.86
C LYS A 70 -13.27 -6.12 1.98
N ASN A 71 -13.50 -6.91 0.92
CA ASN A 71 -13.19 -8.34 0.91
C ASN A 71 -11.71 -8.62 1.22
N MET A 72 -10.80 -7.83 0.66
CA MET A 72 -9.36 -7.99 0.92
C MET A 72 -8.99 -7.65 2.36
N ARG A 73 -9.58 -6.59 2.93
CA ARG A 73 -9.38 -6.21 4.34
C ARG A 73 -9.97 -7.22 5.32
N GLU A 74 -11.10 -7.84 4.99
CA GLU A 74 -11.69 -8.92 5.78
C GLU A 74 -10.77 -10.17 5.79
N ARG A 75 -10.19 -10.52 4.63
CA ARG A 75 -9.19 -11.59 4.53
C ARG A 75 -7.94 -11.27 5.34
N ALA A 76 -7.41 -10.04 5.19
CA ALA A 76 -6.26 -9.57 5.95
C ALA A 76 -6.51 -9.66 7.46
N LEU A 77 -7.68 -9.20 7.92
CA LEU A 77 -8.06 -9.26 9.34
C LEU A 77 -8.10 -10.69 9.87
N SER A 78 -8.58 -11.66 9.07
CA SER A 78 -8.56 -13.07 9.46
C SER A 78 -7.12 -13.57 9.71
N ILE A 79 -6.21 -13.28 8.78
CA ILE A 79 -4.80 -13.67 8.88
C ILE A 79 -4.12 -12.97 10.06
N MET A 80 -4.37 -11.67 10.25
CA MET A 80 -3.82 -10.90 11.37
C MET A 80 -4.30 -11.41 12.73
N LYS A 81 -5.53 -11.92 12.84
CA LYS A 81 -6.02 -12.55 14.08
C LYS A 81 -5.26 -13.84 14.38
N ASP A 82 -4.95 -14.62 13.36
CA ASP A 82 -4.14 -15.83 13.53
C ASP A 82 -2.71 -15.50 13.94
N LEU A 83 -2.13 -14.45 13.37
CA LEU A 83 -0.77 -13.95 13.64
C LEU A 83 -0.66 -13.06 14.89
N GLY A 84 -1.71 -12.96 15.73
CA GLY A 84 -1.84 -11.94 16.77
C GLY A 84 -0.62 -11.79 17.70
N ASP A 85 0.02 -12.91 18.06
CA ASP A 85 1.21 -12.92 18.94
C ASP A 85 2.44 -12.24 18.33
N TYR A 86 2.46 -12.03 17.01
CA TYR A 86 3.58 -11.44 16.26
C TYR A 86 3.35 -9.98 15.84
N HIS A 87 2.37 -9.30 16.46
CA HIS A 87 2.07 -7.88 16.23
C HIS A 87 1.92 -7.54 14.73
N PRO A 88 0.94 -8.16 14.05
CA PRO A 88 0.82 -8.03 12.61
C PRO A 88 0.41 -6.60 12.21
N ILE A 89 1.02 -6.08 11.16
CA ILE A 89 0.72 -4.76 10.58
C ILE A 89 0.36 -4.96 9.12
N LEU A 90 -0.88 -4.63 8.75
CA LEU A 90 -1.31 -4.59 7.36
C LEU A 90 -0.60 -3.43 6.65
N THR A 91 0.04 -3.73 5.52
CA THR A 91 0.72 -2.73 4.70
C THR A 91 0.27 -2.87 3.24
N GLY A 92 1.07 -2.36 2.30
CA GLY A 92 0.75 -2.53 0.89
C GLY A 92 -0.50 -1.79 0.41
N SER A 93 -0.98 -2.20 -0.75
CA SER A 93 -2.11 -1.57 -1.45
C SER A 93 -3.44 -1.72 -0.72
N VAL A 94 -3.64 -2.82 0.02
CA VAL A 94 -4.86 -3.12 0.77
C VAL A 94 -5.03 -2.22 1.99
N TRP A 95 -3.92 -1.96 2.71
CA TRP A 95 -3.92 -0.94 3.76
C TRP A 95 -4.29 0.42 3.18
N ARG A 96 -3.57 0.82 2.12
CA ARG A 96 -3.65 2.15 1.50
C ARG A 96 -4.92 2.43 0.72
N GLY A 97 -5.83 1.45 0.59
CA GLY A 97 -7.06 1.62 -0.17
C GLY A 97 -6.89 1.58 -1.69
N THR A 98 -5.68 1.27 -2.17
CA THR A 98 -5.37 1.27 -3.61
C THR A 98 -5.33 -0.10 -4.27
N ALA A 99 -5.76 -1.12 -3.54
CA ALA A 99 -5.81 -2.49 -4.04
C ALA A 99 -6.69 -2.60 -5.29
N ARG A 100 -6.14 -3.23 -6.31
CA ARG A 100 -6.81 -3.51 -7.59
C ARG A 100 -7.01 -5.01 -7.71
N LYS A 101 -7.78 -5.42 -8.72
CA LYS A 101 -7.98 -6.83 -9.00
C LYS A 101 -6.61 -7.49 -9.21
N GLY A 102 -6.31 -8.53 -8.42
CA GLY A 102 -5.02 -9.21 -8.45
C GLY A 102 -3.95 -8.65 -7.49
N SER A 103 -4.26 -7.62 -6.71
CA SER A 103 -3.36 -7.19 -5.62
C SER A 103 -3.25 -8.26 -4.53
N ASP A 104 -2.09 -8.30 -3.89
CA ASP A 104 -1.81 -9.15 -2.74
C ASP A 104 -2.12 -8.46 -1.40
N VAL A 105 -2.17 -9.25 -0.32
CA VAL A 105 -2.31 -8.77 1.06
C VAL A 105 -0.93 -8.85 1.72
N ASP A 106 -0.33 -7.69 1.98
CA ASP A 106 0.98 -7.59 2.62
C ASP A 106 0.83 -7.39 4.15
N ILE A 107 1.32 -8.34 4.95
CA ILE A 107 1.31 -8.25 6.41
C ILE A 107 2.73 -8.38 6.94
N ASN A 108 3.19 -7.36 7.65
CA ASN A 108 4.46 -7.40 8.38
C ASN A 108 4.23 -7.98 9.77
N VAL A 109 5.16 -8.82 10.23
CA VAL A 109 5.18 -9.39 11.57
C VAL A 109 6.59 -9.30 12.14
N TYR A 110 6.71 -9.42 13.47
CA TYR A 110 7.99 -9.35 14.15
C TYR A 110 8.20 -10.59 15.00
N SER A 111 9.27 -11.34 14.70
CA SER A 111 9.67 -12.53 15.44
C SER A 111 11.20 -12.60 15.50
N SER A 112 11.74 -13.10 16.61
CA SER A 112 13.15 -13.49 16.70
C SER A 112 13.46 -14.81 15.98
N LYS A 113 12.41 -15.56 15.60
CA LYS A 113 12.45 -16.86 14.94
C LYS A 113 11.41 -16.90 13.82
N PRO A 114 11.80 -16.63 12.56
CA PRO A 114 10.90 -16.68 11.41
C PRO A 114 10.19 -18.03 11.24
N GLU A 115 10.87 -19.13 11.58
CA GLU A 115 10.35 -20.50 11.50
C GLU A 115 9.12 -20.75 12.37
N ASP A 116 8.97 -20.01 13.49
CA ASP A 116 7.80 -20.12 14.36
C ASP A 116 6.55 -19.52 13.68
N VAL A 117 6.73 -18.45 12.89
CA VAL A 117 5.66 -17.81 12.12
C VAL A 117 5.17 -18.75 11.02
N GLU A 118 6.09 -19.35 10.26
CA GLU A 118 5.73 -20.32 9.22
C GLU A 118 4.99 -21.53 9.80
N SER A 119 5.50 -22.07 10.92
CA SER A 119 4.87 -23.20 11.61
C SER A 119 3.46 -22.87 12.08
N LEU A 120 3.24 -21.65 12.57
CA LEU A 120 1.91 -21.17 12.93
C LEU A 120 0.98 -21.10 11.71
N LEU A 121 1.45 -20.53 10.59
CA LEU A 121 0.67 -20.42 9.37
C LEU A 121 0.22 -21.80 8.86
N VAL A 122 1.13 -22.78 8.82
CA VAL A 122 0.79 -24.16 8.44
C VAL A 122 -0.22 -24.76 9.42
N LYS A 123 -0.03 -24.59 10.74
CA LYS A 123 -0.95 -25.08 11.77
C LYS A 123 -2.36 -24.47 11.63
N LYS A 124 -2.46 -23.25 11.13
CA LYS A 124 -3.72 -22.55 10.85
C LYS A 124 -4.34 -22.91 9.50
N GLY A 125 -3.67 -23.78 8.71
CA GLY A 125 -4.17 -24.29 7.44
C GLY A 125 -3.77 -23.45 6.23
N TYR A 126 -2.82 -22.51 6.38
CA TYR A 126 -2.27 -21.78 5.24
C TYR A 126 -1.20 -22.64 4.54
N ASN A 127 -1.21 -22.59 3.20
CA ASN A 127 -0.17 -23.21 2.38
C ASN A 127 0.96 -22.21 2.16
N VAL A 128 2.13 -22.46 2.75
CA VAL A 128 3.33 -21.65 2.53
C VAL A 128 3.99 -22.11 1.22
N VAL A 129 3.98 -21.23 0.21
CA VAL A 129 4.50 -21.55 -1.14
C VAL A 129 6.02 -21.33 -1.22
N SER A 130 6.51 -20.28 -0.58
CA SER A 130 7.93 -19.92 -0.54
C SER A 130 8.26 -19.14 0.73
N SER A 131 9.53 -19.16 1.11
CA SER A 131 10.12 -18.34 2.16
C SER A 131 11.52 -17.94 1.72
N GLU A 132 11.89 -16.69 1.95
CA GLU A 132 13.16 -16.12 1.53
C GLU A 132 13.82 -15.38 2.69
N GLU A 133 15.07 -15.75 3.00
CA GLU A 133 15.90 -15.03 3.97
C GLU A 133 16.73 -13.97 3.23
N VAL A 134 16.38 -12.70 3.41
CA VAL A 134 17.12 -11.59 2.82
C VAL A 134 18.22 -11.16 3.78
N ARG A 135 19.48 -11.45 3.44
CA ARG A 135 20.64 -10.88 4.13
C ARG A 135 20.89 -9.47 3.61
N LEU A 136 20.82 -8.49 4.52
CA LEU A 136 21.19 -7.10 4.25
C LEU A 136 22.72 -6.93 4.18
#